data_AF-A0A4Q3LG28-F1
#
_entry.id   AF-A0A4Q3LG28-F1
#
_cell.length_a   1.000
_cell.length_b   1.000
_cell.length_c   1.000
_cell.angle_alpha   90.00
_cell.angle_beta   90.00
_cell.angle_gamma   90.00
#
_symmetry.space_group_name_H-M   'P 1'
#
loop_
_entity.id
_entity.type
_entity.pdbx_description
1 polymer ?
#
loop_
_entity_poly.entity_id
_entity_poly.type
_entity_poly.pdbx_seq_one_letter_code
_entity_poly.pdbx_strand_id
1 'polypeptide(L)'
;MARIARYVFAAAMAALLAGCATGYRLDNQVQSFSHLQALPAQPTYRFERTLSQQADPTQQALEALADPALHKAGLRRDDAQPRYSVQVSARVDRTVSPYYDPWD
;
A
#
# COMPACT_ATOMS: atom_id res chain seq x y z
N MET A 1 -18.41 -29.14 -39.78
CA MET A 1 -17.00 -29.22 -39.31
C MET A 1 -16.25 -27.89 -39.43
N ALA A 2 -16.26 -27.19 -40.57
CA ALA A 2 -15.52 -25.92 -40.74
C ALA A 2 -15.91 -24.78 -39.78
N ARG A 3 -17.18 -24.69 -39.35
CA ARG A 3 -17.63 -23.69 -38.35
C ARG A 3 -17.02 -23.94 -36.97
N ILE A 4 -17.00 -25.19 -36.53
CA ILE A 4 -16.44 -25.60 -35.23
C ILE A 4 -14.92 -25.34 -35.21
N ALA A 5 -14.21 -25.66 -36.30
CA ALA A 5 -12.78 -25.39 -36.42
C ALA A 5 -12.44 -23.89 -36.33
N ARG A 6 -13.28 -23.01 -36.91
CA ARG A 6 -13.09 -21.54 -36.81
C ARG A 6 -13.28 -21.03 -35.39
N TYR A 7 -14.25 -21.56 -34.64
CA TYR A 7 -14.43 -21.19 -33.23
C TYR A 7 -13.28 -21.68 -32.35
N VAL A 8 -12.78 -22.90 -32.57
CA VAL A 8 -11.61 -23.42 -31.83
C VAL A 8 -10.36 -22.59 -32.13
N PHE A 9 -10.12 -22.23 -33.39
CA PHE A 9 -8.99 -21.39 -33.76
C PHE A 9 -9.08 -19.98 -33.16
N ALA A 10 -10.27 -19.37 -33.19
CA ALA A 10 -10.49 -18.06 -32.57
C ALA A 10 -10.27 -18.10 -31.04
N ALA A 11 -10.73 -19.15 -30.37
CA ALA A 11 -10.51 -19.33 -28.93
C ALA A 11 -9.03 -19.52 -28.58
N ALA A 12 -8.29 -20.28 -29.39
CA ALA A 12 -6.85 -20.48 -29.21
C ALA A 12 -6.06 -19.16 -29.39
N MET A 13 -6.41 -18.35 -30.40
CA MET A 13 -5.80 -17.03 -30.60
C MET A 13 -6.09 -16.09 -29.44
N ALA A 14 -7.33 -16.05 -28.94
CA ALA A 14 -7.68 -15.22 -27.78
C ALA A 14 -6.90 -15.63 -26.52
N ALA A 15 -6.70 -16.93 -26.28
CA ALA A 15 -5.91 -17.43 -25.16
C ALA A 15 -4.42 -17.06 -25.27
N LEU A 16 -3.84 -17.10 -26.48
CA LEU A 16 -2.46 -16.68 -26.71
C LEU A 16 -2.25 -15.17 -26.50
N LEU A 17 -3.18 -14.33 -26.98
CA LEU A 17 -3.10 -12.88 -26.75
C LEU A 17 -3.24 -12.52 -25.27
N ALA A 18 -4.10 -13.21 -24.51
CA ALA A 18 -4.24 -13.01 -23.08
C ALA A 18 -2.94 -13.37 -22.31
N GLY A 19 -2.17 -14.34 -22.79
CA GLY A 19 -0.85 -14.67 -22.25
C GLY A 19 0.21 -13.60 -22.48
N CYS A 20 0.12 -12.83 -23.56
CA CYS A 20 1.03 -11.71 -23.83
C CYS A 20 0.64 -10.41 -23.08
N ALA A 21 -0.57 -10.36 -22.52
CA ALA A 21 -1.09 -9.22 -21.76
C ALA A 21 -0.95 -9.42 -20.24
N THR A 22 0.03 -10.20 -19.78
CA THR A 22 0.28 -10.35 -18.34
C THR A 22 0.61 -9.00 -17.73
N GLY A 23 -0.33 -8.46 -16.96
CA GLY A 23 -0.23 -7.15 -16.35
C GLY A 23 0.91 -7.05 -15.35
N TYR A 24 1.28 -5.81 -15.04
CA TYR A 24 2.24 -5.52 -13.99
C TYR A 24 1.73 -6.08 -12.64
N ARG A 25 2.48 -7.01 -12.04
CA ARG A 25 2.27 -7.42 -10.66
C ARG A 25 2.97 -6.41 -9.74
N LEU A 26 2.18 -5.72 -8.93
CA LEU A 26 2.71 -4.95 -7.82
C LEU A 26 2.73 -5.84 -6.57
N ASP A 27 3.91 -6.32 -6.20
CA ASP A 27 4.10 -7.04 -4.94
C ASP A 27 4.09 -6.05 -3.77
N ASN A 28 3.25 -6.31 -2.76
CA ASN A 28 3.17 -5.53 -1.54
C ASN A 28 3.46 -6.42 -0.33
N GLN A 29 4.50 -6.08 0.43
CA GLN A 29 4.86 -6.77 1.66
C GLN A 29 4.45 -5.91 2.86
N VAL A 30 3.55 -6.44 3.71
CA VAL A 30 3.08 -5.77 4.93
C VAL A 30 3.54 -6.56 6.14
N GLN A 31 4.19 -5.87 7.09
CA GLN A 31 4.60 -6.45 8.37
C GLN A 31 4.05 -5.59 9.50
N SER A 32 3.46 -6.23 10.51
CA SER A 32 2.90 -5.56 11.68
C SER A 32 3.27 -6.33 12.93
N PHE A 33 3.72 -5.61 13.95
CA PHE A 33 4.14 -6.16 15.23
C PHE A 33 3.45 -5.37 16.34
N SER A 34 2.93 -6.07 17.34
CA SER A 34 2.27 -5.46 18.50
C SER A 34 2.62 -6.23 19.76
N HIS A 35 2.95 -5.49 20.82
CA HIS A 35 3.07 -6.03 22.18
C HIS A 35 1.78 -5.86 22.99
N LEU A 36 0.73 -5.26 22.42
CA LEU A 36 -0.55 -5.11 23.09
C LEU A 36 -1.30 -6.44 23.11
N GLN A 37 -1.63 -6.93 24.31
CA GLN A 37 -2.46 -8.13 24.47
C GLN A 37 -3.92 -7.84 24.13
N ALA A 38 -4.38 -6.62 24.41
CA ALA A 38 -5.70 -6.09 24.08
C ALA A 38 -5.63 -4.57 23.97
N LEU A 39 -6.62 -3.97 23.28
CA LEU A 39 -6.81 -2.52 23.29
C LEU A 39 -7.16 -2.05 24.71
N PRO A 40 -6.59 -0.93 25.18
CA PRO A 40 -6.97 -0.40 26.48
C PRO A 40 -8.37 0.21 26.44
N ALA A 41 -8.96 0.42 27.63
CA ALA A 41 -10.30 1.00 27.79
C ALA A 41 -10.48 2.36 27.09
N GLN A 42 -9.40 3.14 26.94
CA GLN A 42 -9.38 4.39 26.18
C GLN A 42 -8.33 4.28 25.06
N PRO A 43 -8.68 3.70 23.89
CA PRO A 43 -7.75 3.46 22.80
C PRO A 43 -7.54 4.74 21.96
N THR A 44 -7.18 5.85 22.61
CA THR A 44 -7.03 7.15 21.95
C THR A 44 -5.62 7.40 21.45
N TYR A 45 -5.48 8.09 20.31
CA TYR A 45 -4.19 8.52 19.77
C TYR A 45 -4.22 9.94 19.24
N ARG A 46 -3.03 10.53 19.11
CA ARG A 46 -2.79 11.70 18.26
C ARG A 46 -1.68 11.40 17.26
N PHE A 47 -1.68 12.11 16.14
CA PHE A 47 -0.51 12.14 15.28
C PHE A 47 0.56 13.03 15.88
N GLU A 48 1.81 12.59 15.80
CA GLU A 48 2.98 13.35 16.21
C GLU A 48 3.96 13.41 15.05
N ARG A 49 4.57 14.60 14.90
CA ARG A 49 5.46 14.93 13.78
C ARG A 49 6.79 15.39 14.34
N THR A 50 7.86 14.75 13.90
CA THR A 50 9.22 15.26 14.12
C THR A 50 9.45 16.56 13.36
N LEU A 51 10.53 17.28 13.69
CA LEU A 51 10.89 18.52 13.01
C LEU A 51 11.08 18.33 11.49
N SER A 52 11.64 17.20 11.07
CA SER A 52 11.78 16.88 9.63
C SER A 52 10.43 16.61 8.96
N GLN A 53 9.49 15.96 9.66
CA GLN A 53 8.14 15.70 9.15
C GLN A 53 7.27 16.96 9.09
N GLN A 54 7.52 17.94 9.97
CA GLN A 54 6.83 19.23 9.91
C GLN A 54 7.19 20.03 8.64
N ALA A 55 8.38 19.81 8.09
CA ALA A 55 8.83 20.45 6.84
C ALA A 55 8.35 19.71 5.58
N ASP A 56 7.78 18.51 5.70
CA ASP A 56 7.31 17.71 4.57
C ASP A 56 5.85 18.06 4.20
N PRO A 57 5.59 18.63 3.00
CA PRO A 57 4.23 19.00 2.58
C PRO A 57 3.30 17.79 2.39
N THR A 58 3.84 16.58 2.25
CA THR A 58 3.06 15.35 2.03
C THR A 58 2.61 14.69 3.33
N GLN A 59 3.17 15.10 4.47
CA GLN A 59 2.93 14.47 5.77
C GLN A 59 1.44 14.40 6.14
N GLN A 60 0.68 15.47 5.88
CA GLN A 60 -0.75 15.49 6.15
C GLN A 60 -1.53 14.47 5.31
N ALA A 61 -1.14 14.27 4.05
CA ALA A 61 -1.76 13.26 3.20
C ALA A 61 -1.43 11.84 3.69
N LEU A 62 -0.19 11.61 4.15
CA LEU A 62 0.21 10.33 4.74
C LEU A 62 -0.60 10.00 6.01
N GLU A 63 -0.79 10.98 6.90
CA GLU A 63 -1.62 10.82 8.10
C GLU A 63 -3.09 10.54 7.75
N ALA A 64 -3.63 11.21 6.73
CA ALA A 64 -4.99 10.96 6.24
C ALA A 64 -5.17 9.56 5.65
N LEU A 65 -4.11 8.95 5.09
CA LEU A 65 -4.13 7.55 4.62
C LEU A 65 -4.03 6.56 5.79
N ALA A 66 -3.34 6.91 6.86
CA ALA A 66 -3.17 6.05 8.03
C ALA A 66 -4.41 6.04 8.95
N ASP A 67 -5.13 7.16 9.04
CA ASP A 67 -6.27 7.34 9.95
C ASP A 67 -7.35 6.24 9.83
N PRO A 68 -7.81 5.84 8.62
CA PRO A 68 -8.81 4.77 8.48
C PRO A 68 -8.31 3.40 8.97
N ALA A 69 -7.01 3.12 8.83
CA ALA A 69 -6.43 1.86 9.28
C ALA A 69 -6.38 1.78 10.81
N LEU A 70 -6.03 2.89 11.46
CA LEU A 70 -6.06 3.01 12.93
C LEU A 70 -7.49 2.91 13.46
N HIS A 71 -8.43 3.56 12.79
CA HIS A 71 -9.85 3.46 13.11
C HIS A 71 -10.37 2.02 13.03
N LYS A 72 -10.02 1.31 11.94
CA LYS A 72 -10.37 -0.11 11.76
C LYS A 72 -9.74 -1.02 12.83
N ALA A 73 -8.58 -0.64 13.36
CA ALA A 73 -7.94 -1.31 14.49
C ALA A 73 -8.57 -0.98 15.85
N GLY A 74 -9.63 -0.16 15.90
CA GLY A 74 -10.34 0.20 17.13
C GLY A 74 -9.76 1.39 17.89
N LEU A 75 -8.74 2.04 17.34
CA LEU A 75 -8.19 3.28 17.89
C LEU A 75 -9.07 4.48 17.51
N ARG A 76 -9.08 5.52 18.34
CA ARG A 76 -9.78 6.78 18.07
C ARG A 76 -8.84 7.96 18.17
N ARG A 77 -8.94 8.90 17.24
CA ARG A 77 -8.17 10.13 17.33
C ARG A 77 -8.73 11.04 18.42
N ASP A 78 -7.87 11.46 19.34
CA ASP A 78 -8.14 12.47 20.36
C ASP A 78 -6.84 13.26 20.59
N ASP A 79 -6.76 14.44 19.97
CA ASP A 79 -5.58 15.29 20.06
C ASP A 79 -5.48 16.01 21.43
N ALA A 80 -6.57 16.05 22.21
CA ALA A 80 -6.62 16.69 23.52
C ALA A 80 -6.22 15.73 24.65
N GLN A 81 -6.68 14.47 24.60
CA GLN A 81 -6.39 13.42 25.58
C GLN A 81 -5.87 12.12 24.92
N PRO A 82 -4.72 12.17 24.23
CA PRO A 82 -4.15 11.00 23.58
C PRO A 82 -3.52 10.06 24.61
N ARG A 83 -3.83 8.76 24.52
CA ARG A 83 -3.09 7.73 25.25
C ARG A 83 -1.83 7.27 24.50
N TYR A 84 -1.87 7.33 23.18
CA TYR A 84 -0.77 6.95 22.29
C TYR A 84 -0.36 8.10 21.38
N SER A 85 0.92 8.11 21.04
CA SER A 85 1.47 8.92 19.97
C SER A 85 1.67 8.05 18.75
N VAL A 86 1.17 8.49 17.59
CA VAL A 86 1.37 7.79 16.32
C VAL A 86 2.23 8.65 15.42
N GLN A 87 3.36 8.10 15.02
CA GLN A 87 4.22 8.68 14.00
C GLN A 87 4.04 7.91 12.69
N VAL A 88 3.75 8.62 11.62
CA VAL A 88 3.60 8.05 10.27
C VAL A 88 4.76 8.53 9.42
N SER A 89 5.44 7.61 8.75
CA SER A 89 6.52 7.92 7.82
C SER A 89 6.36 7.13 6.53
N ALA A 90 6.81 7.72 5.44
CA ALA A 90 6.94 7.04 4.16
C ALA A 90 8.38 7.22 3.67
N ARG A 91 8.91 6.18 3.02
CA ARG A 91 10.18 6.24 2.32
C ARG A 91 9.97 5.74 0.91
N VAL A 92 10.50 6.49 -0.05
CA VAL A 92 10.54 6.10 -1.46
C VAL A 92 11.99 5.91 -1.84
N ASP A 93 12.37 4.66 -2.09
CA ASP A 93 13.70 4.31 -2.55
C ASP A 93 13.68 4.11 -4.07
N ARG A 94 14.54 4.83 -4.79
CA ARG A 94 14.73 4.60 -6.21
C ARG A 94 15.48 3.29 -6.39
N THR A 95 14.82 2.32 -7.02
CA THR A 95 15.46 1.06 -7.42
C THR A 95 15.84 1.16 -8.89
N VAL A 96 17.09 0.84 -9.21
CA VAL A 96 17.55 0.79 -10.61
C VAL A 96 16.83 -0.37 -11.30
N SER A 97 16.29 -0.11 -12.49
CA SER A 97 15.66 -1.16 -13.29
C SER A 97 16.68 -2.28 -13.51
N PRO A 98 16.29 -3.56 -13.35
CA PRO A 98 17.16 -4.69 -13.70
C PRO A 98 17.65 -4.67 -15.15
N TYR A 99 16.95 -3.94 -16.02
CA TYR A 99 17.28 -3.78 -17.44
C TYR A 99 17.94 -2.44 -17.77
N TYR A 100 18.40 -1.69 -16.77
CA TYR A 100 19.16 -0.46 -17.00
C TYR A 100 20.54 -0.79 -17.59
N ASP A 101 20.81 -0.37 -18.82
CA ASP A 101 22.15 -0.38 -19.39
C ASP A 101 22.84 0.96 -19.08
N PRO A 102 24.01 0.98 -18.40
CA PRO A 102 24.74 2.22 -18.13
C PRO A 102 25.42 2.85 -19.35
N TRP A 103 25.51 2.12 -20.48
CA TRP A 103 26.30 2.49 -21.66
C TRP A 103 25.47 2.72 -22.93
N ASP A 104 24.15 2.54 -22.84
CA ASP A 104 23.17 3.12 -23.78
C ASP A 104 23.06 4.65 -23.55
#